data_AF-A0A7R9BG91-F1
#
_entry.id   AF-A0A7R9BG91-F1
#
_cell.length_a   1.000
_cell.length_b   1.000
_cell.length_c   1.000
_cell.angle_alpha   90.00
_cell.angle_beta   90.00
_cell.angle_gamma   90.00
#
_symmetry.space_group_name_H-M   'P 1'
#
loop_
_entity.id
_entity.type
_entity.pdbx_description
1 polymer ?
#
loop_
_entity_poly.entity_id
_entity_poly.type
_entity_poly.pdbx_seq_one_letter_code
_entity_poly.pdbx_strand_id
1 'polypeptide(L)'
;MNNNTTSSVVIGLCGESPDLVVDKVSDHKKYTSISPLSIMRATLGRAQHDSQATKLRLHFRAKQLAYLASQNGDHLQHHNQNSYHPASEGGAPPPQHHIHHPRDHTAAELMNAGLDANERAPVFNYSTWNHDPVFGFETMISGKDVQSNAIHYWAQLWLASAAYLAVIYGIKSAMATRNPFSLRVPLIVWNWALALFSLCGVLRMLPELVFALSNYGKYHSVCVASYAELNKVCVFWAWLFGLSKLVEFGDTVFIVLRKQPLIFLHWYHHITVLLYTFYSFTELTASGRWFITFNYLVHTVMYGYYALKAMRFRVPKSVAMSITILQVLQMIVGIYVNASAYAFKRQGMPCSVSYDNMNASFAMYSSYFLLFLNFFYRAYLCKGNKDKWASRNNATESKAITSSKKVD
;
A
#
# COMPACT_ATOMS: atom_id res chain seq x y z
N MET A 1 -17.84 -20.21 -64.16
CA MET A 1 -17.94 -18.74 -64.23
C MET A 1 -17.99 -18.19 -62.81
N ASN A 2 -17.16 -17.19 -62.52
CA ASN A 2 -17.22 -16.12 -61.52
C ASN A 2 -18.15 -16.22 -60.28
N ASN A 3 -17.53 -15.96 -59.11
CA ASN A 3 -17.90 -14.93 -58.09
C ASN A 3 -19.30 -15.00 -57.40
N ASN A 4 -19.49 -14.63 -56.13
CA ASN A 4 -18.60 -14.10 -55.08
C ASN A 4 -19.19 -14.36 -53.67
N THR A 5 -18.29 -14.52 -52.68
CA THR A 5 -18.23 -13.93 -51.31
C THR A 5 -19.44 -13.18 -50.71
N THR A 6 -19.67 -13.07 -49.39
CA THR A 6 -18.79 -13.10 -48.17
C THR A 6 -19.69 -13.42 -46.92
N SER A 7 -19.27 -13.64 -45.66
CA SER A 7 -17.98 -13.61 -44.96
C SER A 7 -18.02 -14.41 -43.64
N SER A 8 -16.86 -14.75 -43.05
CA SER A 8 -16.65 -15.01 -41.62
C SER A 8 -15.16 -14.90 -41.27
N VAL A 9 -14.82 -14.12 -40.24
CA VAL A 9 -13.42 -13.78 -39.90
C VAL A 9 -12.87 -14.71 -38.84
N VAL A 10 -11.82 -15.47 -39.19
CA VAL A 10 -10.99 -16.24 -38.25
C VAL A 10 -9.57 -15.70 -38.33
N ILE A 11 -9.08 -15.08 -37.25
CA ILE A 11 -7.67 -14.69 -37.14
C ILE A 11 -6.93 -15.78 -36.35
N GLY A 12 -6.36 -16.74 -37.08
CA GLY A 12 -5.36 -17.66 -36.56
C GLY A 12 -3.96 -17.11 -36.80
N LEU A 13 -3.13 -17.02 -35.75
CA LEU A 13 -1.70 -16.74 -35.88
C LEU A 13 -0.90 -17.66 -34.93
N CYS A 14 -0.59 -18.85 -35.43
CA CYS A 14 0.49 -19.69 -34.91
C CYS A 14 1.13 -20.36 -36.14
N GLY A 15 2.24 -19.80 -36.63
CA GLY A 15 2.99 -20.33 -37.76
C GLY A 15 4.21 -21.10 -37.28
N GLU A 16 4.39 -22.31 -37.79
CA GLU A 16 5.58 -23.15 -37.57
C GLU A 16 6.71 -22.78 -38.54
N SER A 17 7.93 -23.22 -38.22
CA SER A 17 9.15 -23.01 -39.03
C SER A 17 9.16 -23.80 -40.33
N PRO A 18 10.12 -23.50 -41.22
CA PRO A 18 11.11 -24.53 -41.55
C PRO A 18 12.56 -24.02 -41.54
N ASP A 19 13.50 -24.94 -41.33
CA ASP A 19 14.95 -24.72 -41.43
C ASP A 19 15.42 -24.58 -42.90
N LEU A 20 16.51 -23.82 -43.17
CA LEU A 20 17.82 -24.33 -43.63
C LEU A 20 18.77 -23.28 -44.26
N VAL A 21 20.06 -23.64 -44.24
CA VAL A 21 21.24 -23.08 -44.96
C VAL A 21 21.80 -21.70 -44.52
N VAL A 22 23.14 -21.69 -44.50
CA VAL A 22 24.07 -20.62 -44.15
C VAL A 22 24.27 -19.67 -45.33
N ASP A 23 24.32 -18.35 -45.09
CA ASP A 23 25.32 -17.54 -45.78
C ASP A 23 25.78 -16.30 -45.00
N LYS A 24 27.05 -15.90 -45.22
CA LYS A 24 27.67 -14.72 -44.58
C LYS A 24 27.42 -13.47 -45.41
N VAL A 25 26.59 -12.55 -44.92
CA VAL A 25 26.68 -11.13 -45.31
C VAL A 25 26.63 -10.24 -44.07
N SER A 26 27.61 -9.34 -43.98
CA SER A 26 27.67 -8.29 -42.97
C SER A 26 26.61 -7.23 -43.25
N ASP A 27 25.79 -6.86 -42.25
CA ASP A 27 25.39 -5.45 -42.17
C ASP A 27 24.98 -4.95 -40.78
N HIS A 28 25.28 -3.68 -40.51
CA HIS A 28 25.09 -3.03 -39.21
C HIS A 28 23.66 -2.47 -39.05
N LYS A 29 22.83 -3.08 -38.18
CA LYS A 29 21.70 -2.38 -37.55
C LYS A 29 21.67 -2.55 -36.03
N LYS A 30 22.03 -1.47 -35.31
CA LYS A 30 21.90 -1.35 -33.85
C LYS A 30 20.42 -1.40 -33.45
N TYR A 31 19.96 -2.54 -32.92
CA TYR A 31 18.78 -2.56 -32.06
C TYR A 31 19.18 -2.06 -30.67
N THR A 32 18.74 -0.86 -30.32
CA THR A 32 18.91 -0.28 -28.98
C THR A 32 18.06 -1.03 -27.97
N SER A 33 18.70 -1.89 -27.17
CA SER A 33 18.06 -2.46 -25.99
C SER A 33 17.80 -1.35 -24.96
N ILE A 34 16.52 -1.06 -24.69
CA ILE A 34 16.15 -0.13 -23.63
C ILE A 34 16.51 -0.78 -22.29
N SER A 35 17.60 -0.32 -21.67
CA SER A 35 18.03 -0.83 -20.38
C SER A 35 17.10 -0.34 -19.26
N PRO A 36 16.98 -1.06 -18.13
CA PRO A 36 16.25 -0.55 -16.96
C PRO A 36 16.80 0.80 -16.46
N LEU A 37 18.10 1.05 -16.58
CA LEU A 37 18.71 2.36 -16.29
C LEU A 37 18.24 3.47 -17.26
N SER A 38 17.87 3.13 -18.50
CA SER A 38 17.37 4.10 -19.48
C SER A 38 15.98 4.61 -19.09
N ILE A 39 15.12 3.72 -18.57
CA ILE A 39 13.80 4.10 -18.02
C ILE A 39 14.00 4.93 -16.74
N MET A 40 14.88 4.47 -15.83
CA MET A 40 15.19 5.19 -14.59
C MET A 40 15.77 6.60 -14.86
N ARG A 41 16.63 6.78 -15.87
CA ARG A 41 17.09 8.10 -16.33
C ARG A 41 15.98 8.94 -16.98
N ALA A 42 15.06 8.33 -17.72
CA ALA A 42 13.92 9.06 -18.29
C ALA A 42 12.96 9.58 -17.20
N THR A 43 12.88 8.92 -16.04
CA THR A 43 12.10 9.40 -14.88
C THR A 43 12.86 10.40 -13.99
N LEU A 44 14.20 10.41 -14.00
CA LEU A 44 15.05 11.24 -13.12
C LEU A 44 15.79 12.38 -13.84
N GLY A 45 15.41 12.69 -15.08
CA GLY A 45 16.27 13.36 -16.05
C GLY A 45 15.97 14.82 -16.44
N ARG A 46 15.45 15.68 -15.55
CA ARG A 46 15.58 17.16 -15.71
C ARG A 46 15.37 17.95 -14.40
N ALA A 47 16.49 18.44 -13.85
CA ALA A 47 16.62 19.63 -13.00
C ALA A 47 15.49 19.97 -12.00
N GLN A 48 15.28 19.13 -10.96
CA GLN A 48 14.49 19.55 -9.78
C GLN A 48 14.91 18.89 -8.44
N HIS A 49 16.07 18.23 -8.41
CA HIS A 49 16.44 17.28 -7.35
C HIS A 49 16.75 17.95 -5.99
N ASP A 50 17.26 19.18 -5.98
CA ASP A 50 17.41 19.97 -4.73
C ASP A 50 16.12 20.68 -4.30
N SER A 51 15.18 20.94 -5.22
CA SER A 51 13.94 21.64 -4.86
C SER A 51 12.97 20.73 -4.13
N GLN A 52 12.77 19.49 -4.59
CA GLN A 52 11.78 18.59 -3.97
C GLN A 52 12.23 18.03 -2.62
N ALA A 53 13.48 17.57 -2.50
CA ALA A 53 14.00 17.11 -1.21
C ALA A 53 14.03 18.24 -0.16
N THR A 54 14.35 19.47 -0.57
CA THR A 54 14.36 20.64 0.33
C THR A 54 12.95 21.15 0.65
N LYS A 55 12.03 21.19 -0.32
CA LYS A 55 10.60 21.48 -0.07
C LYS A 55 9.97 20.45 0.86
N LEU A 56 10.27 19.16 0.67
CA LEU A 56 9.76 18.09 1.52
C LEU A 56 10.36 18.18 2.93
N ARG A 57 11.65 18.45 3.08
CA ARG A 57 12.30 18.75 4.38
C ARG A 57 11.74 20.00 5.05
N LEU A 58 11.47 21.07 4.30
CA LEU A 58 10.84 22.30 4.79
C LEU A 58 9.38 22.07 5.20
N HIS A 59 8.62 21.30 4.42
CA HIS A 59 7.24 20.94 4.73
C HIS A 59 7.16 20.04 5.98
N PHE A 60 8.08 19.08 6.14
CA PHE A 60 8.19 18.30 7.37
C PHE A 60 8.67 19.13 8.56
N ARG A 61 9.66 20.02 8.40
CA ARG A 61 10.03 20.97 9.46
C ARG A 61 8.88 21.91 9.84
N ALA A 62 8.09 22.37 8.88
CA ALA A 62 6.91 23.20 9.13
C ALA A 62 5.82 22.42 9.89
N LYS A 63 5.54 21.16 9.51
CA LYS A 63 4.64 20.27 10.27
C LYS A 63 5.16 19.99 11.69
N GLN A 64 6.46 19.77 11.85
CA GLN A 64 7.09 19.54 13.15
C GLN A 64 7.06 20.79 14.04
N LEU A 65 7.28 21.98 13.47
CA LEU A 65 7.16 23.25 14.20
C LEU A 65 5.71 23.59 14.54
N ALA A 66 4.74 23.30 13.64
CA ALA A 66 3.32 23.46 13.92
C ALA A 66 2.85 22.50 15.04
N TYR A 67 3.36 21.28 15.08
CA TYR A 67 3.13 20.33 16.18
C TYR A 67 3.66 20.86 17.51
N LEU A 68 4.91 21.35 17.54
CA LEU A 68 5.50 21.94 18.76
C LEU A 68 4.76 23.21 19.21
N ALA A 69 4.33 24.06 18.27
CA ALA A 69 3.51 25.23 18.56
C ALA A 69 2.13 24.85 19.14
N SER A 70 1.51 23.77 18.65
CA SER A 70 0.25 23.25 19.20
C SER A 70 0.39 22.79 20.65
N GLN A 71 1.51 22.17 21.04
CA GLN A 71 1.72 21.72 22.43
C GLN A 71 1.93 22.89 23.40
N ASN A 72 2.55 23.98 22.95
CA ASN A 72 2.67 25.20 23.77
C ASN A 72 1.32 25.95 23.92
N GLY A 73 0.37 25.76 22.99
CA GLY A 73 -0.98 26.31 23.10
C GLY A 73 -1.80 25.66 24.23
N ASP A 74 -1.78 24.32 24.31
CA ASP A 74 -2.52 23.58 25.34
C ASP A 74 -2.00 23.88 26.76
N HIS A 75 -0.70 24.12 26.92
CA HIS A 75 -0.09 24.49 28.21
C HIS A 75 -0.52 25.88 28.73
N LEU A 76 -0.95 26.80 27.86
CA LEU A 76 -1.41 28.14 28.26
C LEU A 76 -2.90 28.19 28.63
N GLN A 77 -3.73 27.28 28.12
CA GLN A 77 -5.15 27.23 28.50
C GLN A 77 -5.39 26.58 29.87
N HIS A 78 -4.53 25.67 30.32
CA HIS A 78 -4.70 24.97 31.59
C HIS A 78 -4.50 25.81 32.86
N HIS A 79 -4.04 27.06 32.75
CA HIS A 79 -3.70 27.89 33.91
C HIS A 79 -4.76 28.92 34.33
N ASN A 80 -5.89 29.03 33.61
CA ASN A 80 -6.84 30.14 33.82
C ASN A 80 -8.33 29.72 33.85
N GLN A 81 -8.64 28.64 34.57
CA GLN A 81 -10.02 28.28 34.94
C GLN A 81 -10.07 27.87 36.43
N ASN A 82 -10.19 28.87 37.30
CA ASN A 82 -10.63 28.67 38.69
C ASN A 82 -11.34 29.96 39.16
N SER A 83 -12.56 29.79 39.67
CA SER A 83 -13.53 30.80 40.18
C SER A 83 -14.70 31.10 39.24
N TYR A 84 -15.86 30.48 39.48
CA TYR A 84 -17.09 31.15 39.95
C TYR A 84 -18.26 30.13 40.05
N HIS A 85 -18.88 30.05 41.24
CA HIS A 85 -20.22 29.49 41.47
C HIS A 85 -21.19 30.67 41.69
N PRO A 86 -22.49 30.52 41.37
CA PRO A 86 -23.45 30.15 42.42
C PRO A 86 -24.45 29.06 41.97
N ALA A 87 -25.52 28.84 42.75
CA ALA A 87 -26.43 27.69 42.69
C ALA A 87 -27.93 28.10 42.76
N SER A 88 -28.81 27.08 42.72
CA SER A 88 -30.30 27.10 42.87
C SER A 88 -31.10 27.70 41.68
N GLU A 89 -32.34 27.29 41.36
CA GLU A 89 -33.18 26.15 41.76
C GLU A 89 -34.33 25.96 40.72
N GLY A 90 -35.04 24.82 40.73
CA GLY A 90 -36.35 24.66 40.04
C GLY A 90 -36.44 23.51 39.03
N GLY A 91 -37.45 22.65 39.17
CA GLY A 91 -37.65 21.46 38.32
C GLY A 91 -39.04 21.38 37.66
N ALA A 92 -39.11 20.67 36.53
CA ALA A 92 -40.33 20.28 35.79
C ALA A 92 -40.03 19.04 34.90
N PRO A 93 -41.04 18.32 34.35
CA PRO A 93 -40.95 16.87 34.07
C PRO A 93 -40.46 16.49 32.64
N PRO A 94 -40.17 15.19 32.37
CA PRO A 94 -39.43 14.78 31.16
C PRO A 94 -40.32 14.55 29.92
N PRO A 95 -39.84 14.87 28.70
CA PRO A 95 -40.51 14.52 27.46
C PRO A 95 -40.09 13.15 26.91
N GLN A 96 -41.10 12.50 26.33
CA GLN A 96 -41.17 11.15 25.76
C GLN A 96 -40.15 10.84 24.64
N HIS A 97 -39.84 9.54 24.47
CA HIS A 97 -39.12 9.02 23.31
C HIS A 97 -39.87 9.30 21.99
N HIS A 98 -39.24 10.06 21.08
CA HIS A 98 -39.61 10.07 19.66
C HIS A 98 -38.48 9.48 18.81
N ILE A 99 -38.82 8.43 18.05
CA ILE A 99 -37.93 7.81 17.06
C ILE A 99 -37.93 8.70 15.82
N HIS A 100 -36.87 9.49 15.62
CA HIS A 100 -36.66 10.22 14.38
C HIS A 100 -35.86 9.39 13.38
N HIS A 101 -36.50 9.02 12.27
CA HIS A 101 -35.78 8.67 11.04
C HIS A 101 -35.00 9.90 10.55
N PRO A 102 -33.71 9.78 10.18
CA PRO A 102 -33.00 10.84 9.48
C PRO A 102 -33.61 11.00 8.09
N ARG A 103 -34.04 12.23 7.75
CA ARG A 103 -34.31 12.61 6.35
C ARG A 103 -32.99 13.00 5.70
N ASP A 104 -32.87 12.69 4.40
CA ASP A 104 -31.73 13.14 3.60
C ASP A 104 -31.76 14.66 3.44
N HIS A 105 -30.96 15.37 4.24
CA HIS A 105 -30.73 16.80 4.06
C HIS A 105 -29.73 17.02 2.91
N THR A 106 -30.19 17.73 1.88
CA THR A 106 -29.37 18.04 0.71
C THR A 106 -28.37 19.15 1.01
N ALA A 107 -27.19 19.08 0.39
CA ALA A 107 -26.04 19.96 0.68
C ALA A 107 -26.31 21.48 0.52
N ALA A 108 -27.42 21.87 -0.12
CA ALA A 108 -27.85 23.26 -0.24
C ALA A 108 -28.29 23.88 1.11
N GLU A 109 -28.88 23.10 2.01
CA GLU A 109 -29.39 23.62 3.30
C GLU A 109 -28.25 24.01 4.26
N LEU A 110 -27.08 23.35 4.14
CA LEU A 110 -25.90 23.64 4.96
C LEU A 110 -25.18 24.94 4.59
N MET A 111 -25.48 25.56 3.44
CA MET A 111 -24.78 26.77 2.97
C MET A 111 -25.45 28.08 3.42
N ASN A 112 -26.64 28.04 4.02
CA ASN A 112 -27.38 29.24 4.45
C ASN A 112 -27.17 29.65 5.92
N ALA A 113 -26.38 28.90 6.69
CA ALA A 113 -25.99 29.26 8.06
C ALA A 113 -24.76 30.18 8.05
N GLY A 114 -24.95 31.47 7.80
CA GLY A 114 -23.87 32.46 7.80
C GLY A 114 -23.40 32.81 9.22
N LEU A 115 -22.22 32.30 9.62
CA LEU A 115 -21.45 32.71 10.81
C LEU A 115 -19.94 32.68 10.52
N ASP A 116 -19.15 33.28 11.43
CA ASP A 116 -17.88 33.94 11.11
C ASP A 116 -16.64 33.08 10.78
N ALA A 117 -15.72 33.70 10.04
CA ALA A 117 -14.50 33.10 9.48
C ALA A 117 -13.36 32.82 10.50
N ASN A 118 -13.68 32.35 11.71
CA ASN A 118 -12.69 31.97 12.73
C ASN A 118 -12.99 30.62 13.43
N GLU A 119 -13.99 29.86 12.95
CA GLU A 119 -14.22 28.50 13.47
C GLU A 119 -13.28 27.45 12.85
N ARG A 120 -12.81 26.56 13.72
CA ARG A 120 -12.18 25.29 13.30
C ARG A 120 -13.18 24.50 12.48
N ALA A 121 -12.68 23.67 11.54
CA ALA A 121 -13.52 22.79 10.74
C ALA A 121 -14.57 22.07 11.61
N PRO A 122 -15.84 22.01 11.18
CA PRO A 122 -16.95 21.57 12.02
C PRO A 122 -16.65 20.23 12.68
N VAL A 123 -16.77 20.21 14.01
CA VAL A 123 -16.55 19.01 14.84
C VAL A 123 -17.76 18.09 14.67
N PHE A 124 -17.79 17.38 13.54
CA PHE A 124 -18.77 16.34 13.29
C PHE A 124 -18.60 15.23 14.34
N ASN A 125 -19.59 15.09 15.22
CA ASN A 125 -19.61 14.08 16.27
C ASN A 125 -19.96 12.70 15.69
N TYR A 126 -18.98 12.05 15.07
CA TYR A 126 -19.11 10.68 14.58
C TYR A 126 -19.01 9.69 15.74
N SER A 127 -19.98 8.77 15.87
CA SER A 127 -19.77 7.59 16.69
C SER A 127 -18.77 6.66 15.99
N THR A 128 -17.87 6.08 16.77
CA THR A 128 -16.91 5.09 16.28
C THR A 128 -17.48 3.68 16.42
N TRP A 129 -16.94 2.74 15.63
CA TRP A 129 -17.18 1.33 15.89
C TRP A 129 -16.66 0.97 17.29
N ASN A 130 -17.54 0.42 18.13
CA ASN A 130 -17.17 -0.06 19.45
C ASN A 130 -16.66 -1.51 19.33
N HIS A 131 -15.37 -1.72 19.59
CA HIS A 131 -14.80 -3.06 19.61
C HIS A 131 -15.14 -3.78 20.91
N ASP A 132 -15.63 -5.01 20.81
CA ASP A 132 -15.82 -5.91 21.96
C ASP A 132 -15.22 -7.28 21.65
N PRO A 133 -14.25 -7.80 22.42
CA PRO A 133 -13.55 -7.13 23.53
C PRO A 133 -12.50 -6.12 23.04
N VAL A 134 -12.24 -5.05 23.80
CA VAL A 134 -11.02 -4.25 23.69
C VAL A 134 -9.92 -4.89 24.54
N PHE A 135 -8.76 -5.22 23.97
CA PHE A 135 -7.61 -5.61 24.79
C PHE A 135 -6.80 -4.39 25.21
N GLY A 136 -6.31 -4.35 26.45
CA GLY A 136 -5.58 -3.19 26.99
C GLY A 136 -4.37 -2.77 26.13
N PHE A 137 -3.65 -3.73 25.56
CA PHE A 137 -2.52 -3.48 24.65
C PHE A 137 -2.91 -2.70 23.38
N GLU A 138 -4.16 -2.84 22.90
CA GLU A 138 -4.67 -2.16 21.71
C GLU A 138 -4.97 -0.67 21.97
N THR A 139 -4.81 -0.21 23.21
CA THR A 139 -5.03 1.19 23.61
C THR A 139 -3.73 1.96 23.93
N MET A 140 -2.57 1.29 23.84
CA MET A 140 -1.25 1.83 24.20
C MET A 140 -0.71 2.92 23.24
N ILE A 141 -1.32 3.09 22.07
CA ILE A 141 -0.86 4.05 21.06
C ILE A 141 -2.03 4.86 20.51
N SER A 142 -1.83 6.17 20.34
CA SER A 142 -2.78 7.10 19.74
C SER A 142 -2.37 7.50 18.32
N GLY A 143 -3.29 8.11 17.56
CA GLY A 143 -2.97 8.63 16.22
C GLY A 143 -1.83 9.66 16.26
N LYS A 144 -1.77 10.49 17.31
CA LYS A 144 -0.69 11.45 17.52
C LYS A 144 0.67 10.75 17.67
N ASP A 145 0.73 9.63 18.38
CA ASP A 145 1.97 8.86 18.56
C ASP A 145 2.40 8.20 17.23
N VAL A 146 1.46 7.63 16.48
CA VAL A 146 1.71 7.08 15.13
C VAL A 146 2.27 8.14 14.19
N GLN A 147 1.66 9.34 14.17
CA GLN A 147 2.10 10.46 13.35
C GLN A 147 3.51 10.95 13.76
N SER A 148 3.73 11.15 15.06
CA SER A 148 5.02 11.58 15.63
C SER A 148 6.13 10.58 15.30
N ASN A 149 5.90 9.29 15.55
CA ASN A 149 6.84 8.22 15.23
C ASN A 149 7.13 8.14 13.72
N ALA A 150 6.11 8.30 12.87
CA ALA A 150 6.30 8.27 11.42
C ALA A 150 7.17 9.43 10.91
N ILE A 151 7.04 10.62 11.50
CA ILE A 151 7.92 11.76 11.22
C ILE A 151 9.33 11.50 11.76
N HIS A 152 9.45 11.01 13.01
CA HIS A 152 10.73 10.78 13.68
C HIS A 152 11.59 9.71 12.99
N TYR A 153 10.98 8.62 12.49
CA TYR A 153 11.68 7.53 11.82
C TYR A 153 11.83 7.71 10.30
N TRP A 154 11.36 8.84 9.73
CA TRP A 154 11.28 9.01 8.27
C TRP A 154 12.63 8.80 7.55
N ALA A 155 13.73 9.38 8.06
CA ALA A 155 15.05 9.22 7.45
C ALA A 155 15.61 7.80 7.60
N GLN A 156 15.31 7.15 8.73
CA GLN A 156 15.74 5.82 9.10
C GLN A 156 15.08 4.76 8.20
N LEU A 157 13.86 5.00 7.70
CA LEU A 157 13.18 4.12 6.75
C LEU A 157 13.83 4.13 5.34
N TRP A 158 14.32 5.28 4.89
CA TRP A 158 15.12 5.37 3.67
C TRP A 158 16.46 4.62 3.82
N LEU A 159 17.13 4.79 4.97
CA LEU A 159 18.34 4.05 5.29
C LEU A 159 18.08 2.54 5.39
N ALA A 160 16.98 2.12 6.03
CA ALA A 160 16.57 0.72 6.12
C ALA A 160 16.27 0.12 4.74
N SER A 161 15.64 0.88 3.84
CA SER A 161 15.37 0.45 2.46
C SER A 161 16.66 0.29 1.65
N ALA A 162 17.64 1.18 1.82
CA ALA A 162 18.95 1.07 1.18
C ALA A 162 19.78 -0.10 1.76
N ALA A 163 19.78 -0.25 3.09
CA ALA A 163 20.43 -1.37 3.77
C ALA A 163 19.82 -2.71 3.37
N TYR A 164 18.49 -2.80 3.25
CA TYR A 164 17.78 -3.96 2.74
C TYR A 164 18.27 -4.35 1.34
N LEU A 165 18.37 -3.41 0.39
CA LEU A 165 18.93 -3.71 -0.94
C LEU A 165 20.38 -4.20 -0.86
N ALA A 166 21.23 -3.51 -0.09
CA ALA A 166 22.63 -3.89 0.08
C ALA A 166 22.78 -5.32 0.66
N VAL A 167 22.00 -5.64 1.70
CA VAL A 167 21.96 -6.97 2.32
C VAL A 167 21.45 -8.03 1.35
N ILE A 168 20.36 -7.77 0.63
CA ILE A 168 19.78 -8.75 -0.32
C ILE A 168 20.73 -9.04 -1.49
N TYR A 169 21.37 -8.03 -2.08
CA TYR A 169 22.37 -8.26 -3.14
C TYR A 169 23.68 -8.84 -2.59
N GLY A 170 24.09 -8.48 -1.37
CA GLY A 170 25.24 -9.07 -0.69
C GLY A 170 25.05 -10.57 -0.40
N ILE A 171 23.92 -10.96 0.20
CA ILE A 171 23.56 -12.36 0.41
C ILE A 171 23.48 -13.10 -0.93
N LYS A 172 22.86 -12.51 -1.95
CA LYS A 172 22.76 -13.11 -3.28
C LYS A 172 24.13 -13.38 -3.91
N SER A 173 25.09 -12.46 -3.75
CA SER A 173 26.48 -12.63 -4.17
C SER A 173 27.18 -13.75 -3.38
N ALA A 174 27.10 -13.72 -2.05
CA ALA A 174 27.66 -14.75 -1.17
C ALA A 174 27.06 -16.16 -1.40
N MET A 175 25.80 -16.22 -1.85
CA MET A 175 25.11 -17.46 -2.20
C MET A 175 25.43 -17.97 -3.61
N ALA A 176 26.13 -17.20 -4.46
CA ALA A 176 26.44 -17.61 -5.83
C ALA A 176 27.19 -18.96 -5.87
N THR A 177 28.24 -19.09 -5.05
CA THR A 177 29.09 -20.28 -4.92
C THR A 177 28.58 -21.34 -3.93
N ARG A 178 27.50 -21.06 -3.18
CA ARG A 178 26.97 -21.94 -2.12
C ARG A 178 25.74 -22.74 -2.57
N ASN A 179 25.48 -23.86 -1.91
CA ASN A 179 24.25 -24.63 -2.09
C ASN A 179 23.04 -23.92 -1.44
N PRO A 180 21.81 -24.09 -1.96
CA PRO A 180 20.61 -23.46 -1.38
C PRO A 180 20.27 -24.04 0.00
N PHE A 181 19.90 -23.19 0.95
CA PHE A 181 19.56 -23.62 2.32
C PHE A 181 18.19 -24.29 2.40
N SER A 182 18.08 -25.37 3.20
CA SER A 182 16.82 -26.07 3.48
C SER A 182 16.03 -25.40 4.62
N LEU A 183 15.55 -24.18 4.39
CA LEU A 183 14.85 -23.37 5.41
C LEU A 183 13.36 -23.74 5.57
N ARG A 184 12.98 -25.02 5.45
CA ARG A 184 11.56 -25.44 5.39
C ARG A 184 10.77 -25.10 6.65
N VAL A 185 11.24 -25.52 7.82
CA VAL A 185 10.53 -25.29 9.09
C VAL A 185 10.45 -23.79 9.44
N PRO A 186 11.56 -23.01 9.40
CA PRO A 186 11.49 -21.56 9.58
C PRO A 186 10.50 -20.88 8.61
N LEU A 187 10.49 -21.29 7.33
CA LEU A 187 9.56 -20.73 6.34
C LEU A 187 8.10 -21.08 6.64
N ILE A 188 7.80 -22.28 7.14
CA ILE A 188 6.43 -22.65 7.55
C ILE A 188 5.97 -21.77 8.71
N VAL A 189 6.79 -21.65 9.76
CA VAL A 189 6.48 -20.84 10.96
C VAL A 189 6.30 -19.37 10.58
N TRP A 190 7.21 -18.83 9.76
CA TRP A 190 7.16 -17.45 9.26
C TRP A 190 5.87 -17.14 8.51
N ASN A 191 5.50 -17.97 7.52
CA ASN A 191 4.27 -17.75 6.75
C ASN A 191 3.01 -17.91 7.61
N TRP A 192 2.98 -18.86 8.56
CA TRP A 192 1.85 -18.96 9.49
C TRP A 192 1.75 -17.76 10.44
N ALA A 193 2.87 -17.27 10.96
CA ALA A 193 2.89 -16.08 11.82
C ALA A 193 2.35 -14.86 11.07
N LEU A 194 2.80 -14.60 9.84
CA LEU A 194 2.30 -13.49 9.01
C LEU A 194 0.83 -13.67 8.59
N ALA A 195 0.39 -14.90 8.32
CA ALA A 195 -1.02 -15.19 8.00
C ALA A 195 -1.95 -14.93 9.20
N LEU A 196 -1.58 -15.42 10.39
CA LEU A 196 -2.36 -15.22 11.62
C LEU A 196 -2.34 -13.76 12.08
N PHE A 197 -1.18 -13.10 12.03
CA PHE A 197 -1.06 -11.66 12.28
C PHE A 197 -1.99 -10.86 11.35
N SER A 198 -1.98 -11.18 10.05
CA SER A 198 -2.86 -10.52 9.08
C SER A 198 -4.34 -10.79 9.36
N LEU A 199 -4.69 -12.01 9.77
CA LEU A 199 -6.07 -12.37 10.14
C LEU A 199 -6.56 -11.55 11.35
N CYS A 200 -5.75 -11.39 12.39
CA CYS A 200 -6.08 -10.52 13.52
C CYS A 200 -6.29 -9.07 13.06
N GLY A 201 -5.45 -8.58 12.14
CA GLY A 201 -5.63 -7.29 11.48
C GLY A 201 -6.96 -7.16 10.73
N VAL A 202 -7.39 -8.19 9.98
CA VAL A 202 -8.72 -8.22 9.33
C VAL A 202 -9.84 -8.14 10.38
N LEU A 203 -9.80 -9.00 11.41
CA LEU A 203 -10.84 -9.08 12.44
C LEU A 203 -11.01 -7.76 13.21
N ARG A 204 -9.96 -6.94 13.27
CA ARG A 204 -9.94 -5.66 13.99
C ARG A 204 -10.24 -4.45 13.11
N MET A 205 -9.85 -4.46 11.83
CA MET A 205 -10.05 -3.34 10.90
C MET A 205 -11.33 -3.45 10.06
N LEU A 206 -11.72 -4.66 9.64
CA LEU A 206 -12.86 -4.86 8.74
C LEU A 206 -14.22 -4.45 9.35
N PRO A 207 -14.53 -4.73 10.63
CA PRO A 207 -15.78 -4.28 11.22
C PRO A 207 -15.92 -2.76 11.26
N GLU A 208 -14.82 -2.03 11.54
CA GLU A 208 -14.81 -0.57 11.51
C GLU A 208 -15.05 -0.03 10.09
N LEU A 209 -14.40 -0.62 9.08
CA LEU A 209 -14.60 -0.22 7.69
C LEU A 209 -16.04 -0.46 7.22
N VAL A 210 -16.63 -1.60 7.57
CA VAL A 210 -18.03 -1.93 7.25
C VAL A 210 -18.98 -0.97 7.99
N PHE A 211 -18.76 -0.72 9.28
CA PHE A 211 -19.55 0.23 10.06
C PHE A 211 -19.49 1.66 9.48
N ALA A 212 -18.29 2.14 9.15
CA ALA A 212 -18.08 3.46 8.56
C ALA A 212 -18.77 3.61 7.19
N LEU A 213 -18.78 2.54 6.38
CA LEU A 213 -19.48 2.47 5.11
C LEU A 213 -21.01 2.45 5.27
N SER A 214 -21.52 1.63 6.20
CA SER A 214 -22.96 1.41 6.36
C SER A 214 -23.68 2.58 7.02
N ASN A 215 -23.05 3.29 7.97
CA ASN A 215 -23.69 4.35 8.75
C ASN A 215 -23.39 5.77 8.21
N TYR A 216 -22.23 5.97 7.58
CA TYR A 216 -21.76 7.29 7.13
C TYR A 216 -21.39 7.35 5.64
N GLY A 217 -21.55 6.24 4.92
CA GLY A 217 -21.36 6.18 3.48
C GLY A 217 -19.91 6.28 2.99
N LYS A 218 -19.79 6.46 1.67
CA LYS A 218 -18.49 6.44 0.97
C LYS A 218 -17.60 7.62 1.34
N TYR A 219 -18.17 8.82 1.47
CA TYR A 219 -17.41 10.02 1.79
C TYR A 219 -16.67 9.89 3.13
N HIS A 220 -17.37 9.52 4.21
CA HIS A 220 -16.76 9.33 5.51
C HIS A 220 -15.66 8.25 5.48
N SER A 221 -15.92 7.08 4.88
CA SER A 221 -14.92 6.00 4.83
C SER A 221 -13.67 6.32 4.00
N VAL A 222 -13.69 7.35 3.15
CA VAL A 222 -12.57 7.74 2.27
C VAL A 222 -11.87 9.02 2.71
N CYS A 223 -12.61 10.01 3.22
CA CYS A 223 -12.12 11.36 3.50
C CYS A 223 -12.07 11.76 4.98
N VAL A 224 -12.72 11.01 5.88
CA VAL A 224 -12.71 11.30 7.33
C VAL A 224 -11.79 10.33 8.07
N ALA A 225 -10.86 10.87 8.86
CA ALA A 225 -9.81 10.11 9.55
C ALA A 225 -10.24 9.54 10.92
N SER A 226 -11.55 9.39 11.17
CA SER A 226 -12.12 8.93 12.44
C SER A 226 -11.53 7.60 12.97
N TYR A 227 -11.16 6.67 12.08
CA TYR A 227 -10.49 5.42 12.47
C TYR A 227 -9.07 5.64 13.06
N ALA A 228 -8.39 6.71 12.63
CA ALA A 228 -7.01 7.04 13.00
C ALA A 228 -6.93 8.08 14.13
N GLU A 229 -7.98 8.87 14.32
CA GLU A 229 -8.04 9.92 15.35
C GLU A 229 -8.80 9.46 16.61
N LEU A 230 -9.87 8.68 16.45
CA LEU A 230 -10.82 8.37 17.53
C LEU A 230 -10.79 6.89 17.96
N ASN A 231 -10.51 5.95 17.05
CA ASN A 231 -10.50 4.51 17.37
C ASN A 231 -9.08 3.99 17.67
N LYS A 232 -8.71 3.94 18.96
CA LYS A 232 -7.39 3.46 19.41
C LYS A 232 -7.04 2.06 18.92
N VAL A 233 -8.01 1.14 18.87
CA VAL A 233 -7.79 -0.23 18.40
C VAL A 233 -7.38 -0.25 16.93
N CYS A 234 -8.11 0.47 16.07
CA CYS A 234 -7.75 0.59 14.65
C CYS A 234 -6.42 1.32 14.43
N VAL A 235 -6.10 2.33 15.24
CA VAL A 235 -4.76 2.96 15.24
C VAL A 235 -3.67 1.97 15.58
N PHE A 236 -3.84 1.17 16.63
CA PHE A 236 -2.86 0.17 17.04
C PHE A 236 -2.61 -0.87 15.94
N TRP A 237 -3.67 -1.40 15.32
CA TRP A 237 -3.54 -2.34 14.20
C TRP A 237 -2.99 -1.67 12.93
N ALA A 238 -3.29 -0.40 12.68
CA ALA A 238 -2.62 0.37 11.63
C ALA A 238 -1.12 0.56 11.91
N TRP A 239 -0.71 0.82 13.15
CA TRP A 239 0.70 0.91 13.50
C TRP A 239 1.44 -0.42 13.30
N LEU A 240 0.86 -1.53 13.77
CA LEU A 240 1.39 -2.86 13.54
C LEU A 240 1.46 -3.21 12.04
N PHE A 241 0.50 -2.76 11.24
CA PHE A 241 0.56 -2.88 9.78
C PHE A 241 1.81 -2.21 9.19
N GLY A 242 2.15 -0.99 9.62
CA GLY A 242 3.38 -0.32 9.19
C GLY A 242 4.64 -1.06 9.61
N LEU A 243 4.71 -1.50 10.86
CA LEU A 243 5.84 -2.30 11.36
C LEU A 243 5.97 -3.64 10.61
N SER A 244 4.86 -4.26 10.20
CA SER A 244 4.89 -5.50 9.42
C SER A 244 5.65 -5.34 8.10
N LYS A 245 5.66 -4.15 7.49
CA LYS A 245 6.38 -3.94 6.21
C LYS A 245 7.90 -3.99 6.37
N LEU A 246 8.43 -3.71 7.57
CA LEU A 246 9.83 -3.98 7.91
C LEU A 246 10.09 -5.47 8.11
N VAL A 247 9.16 -6.19 8.77
CA VAL A 247 9.25 -7.64 8.98
C VAL A 247 9.19 -8.40 7.65
N GLU A 248 8.29 -8.00 6.74
CA GLU A 248 8.07 -8.58 5.41
C GLU A 248 9.33 -8.55 4.51
N PHE A 249 10.34 -7.72 4.80
CA PHE A 249 11.68 -7.82 4.17
C PHE A 249 12.32 -9.21 4.34
N GLY A 250 11.98 -9.94 5.41
CA GLY A 250 12.41 -11.31 5.65
C GLY A 250 11.98 -12.29 4.55
N ASP A 251 10.87 -12.05 3.84
CA ASP A 251 10.45 -12.87 2.68
C ASP A 251 11.56 -12.92 1.61
N THR A 252 12.18 -11.76 1.36
CA THR A 252 13.24 -11.62 0.36
C THR A 252 14.52 -12.33 0.81
N VAL A 253 14.82 -12.31 2.11
CA VAL A 253 15.93 -13.06 2.71
C VAL A 253 15.73 -14.57 2.50
N PHE A 254 14.52 -15.09 2.77
CA PHE A 254 14.19 -16.49 2.48
C PHE A 254 14.30 -16.84 0.99
N ILE A 255 13.94 -15.93 0.09
CA ILE A 255 14.08 -16.12 -1.36
C ILE A 255 15.56 -16.27 -1.76
N VAL A 256 16.44 -15.35 -1.34
CA VAL A 256 17.86 -15.40 -1.75
C VAL A 256 18.63 -16.54 -1.10
N LEU A 257 18.39 -16.86 0.18
CA LEU A 257 19.03 -18.00 0.86
C LEU A 257 18.62 -19.35 0.27
N ARG A 258 17.44 -19.44 -0.35
CA ARG A 258 16.95 -20.62 -1.08
C ARG A 258 17.28 -20.60 -2.58
N LYS A 259 18.12 -19.65 -3.02
CA LYS A 259 18.48 -19.39 -4.43
C LYS A 259 17.27 -19.35 -5.37
N GLN A 260 16.15 -18.80 -4.90
CA GLN A 260 14.94 -18.59 -5.71
C GLN A 260 15.07 -17.28 -6.51
N PRO A 261 14.47 -17.18 -7.71
CA PRO A 261 14.60 -15.99 -8.55
C PRO A 261 13.90 -14.78 -7.92
N LEU A 262 14.69 -13.81 -7.45
CA LEU A 262 14.19 -12.54 -6.96
C LEU A 262 13.72 -11.65 -8.12
N ILE A 263 12.41 -11.56 -8.30
CA ILE A 263 11.78 -10.73 -9.34
C ILE A 263 11.70 -9.25 -8.92
N PHE A 264 11.77 -8.34 -9.91
CA PHE A 264 11.67 -6.89 -9.70
C PHE A 264 10.44 -6.49 -8.86
N LEU A 265 9.26 -7.01 -9.21
CA LEU A 265 7.99 -6.75 -8.52
C LEU A 265 8.09 -6.94 -7.00
N HIS A 266 8.79 -7.96 -6.52
CA HIS A 266 8.83 -8.30 -5.10
C HIS A 266 9.60 -7.25 -4.28
N TRP A 267 10.85 -6.97 -4.63
CA TRP A 267 11.65 -6.01 -3.86
C TRP A 267 11.19 -4.56 -4.06
N TYR A 268 10.69 -4.23 -5.26
CA TYR A 268 10.11 -2.92 -5.55
C TYR A 268 8.88 -2.67 -4.67
N HIS A 269 7.95 -3.62 -4.62
CA HIS A 269 6.75 -3.58 -3.77
C HIS A 269 7.13 -3.38 -2.30
N HIS A 270 8.00 -4.22 -1.75
CA HIS A 270 8.36 -4.18 -0.32
C HIS A 270 8.94 -2.83 0.11
N ILE A 271 9.83 -2.22 -0.69
CA ILE A 271 10.35 -0.88 -0.39
C ILE A 271 9.27 0.19 -0.51
N THR A 272 8.51 0.18 -1.61
CA THR A 272 7.57 1.27 -1.89
C THR A 272 6.35 1.23 -0.97
N VAL A 273 5.85 0.06 -0.58
CA VAL A 273 4.76 -0.06 0.41
C VAL A 273 5.21 0.37 1.80
N LEU A 274 6.45 0.07 2.21
CA LEU A 274 7.01 0.55 3.49
C LEU A 274 7.03 2.08 3.52
N LEU A 275 7.68 2.70 2.53
CA LEU A 275 7.83 4.16 2.47
C LEU A 275 6.48 4.87 2.35
N TYR A 276 5.55 4.37 1.53
CA TYR A 276 4.22 4.96 1.38
C TYR A 276 3.36 4.83 2.65
N THR A 277 3.44 3.71 3.37
CA THR A 277 2.68 3.50 4.61
C THR A 277 3.07 4.51 5.67
N PHE A 278 4.38 4.65 5.94
CA PHE A 278 4.87 5.64 6.90
C PHE A 278 4.65 7.08 6.43
N TYR A 279 4.76 7.37 5.13
CA TYR A 279 4.40 8.69 4.60
C TYR A 279 2.94 9.05 4.92
N SER A 280 2.02 8.09 4.73
CA SER A 280 0.59 8.27 5.01
C SER A 280 0.29 8.43 6.51
N PHE A 281 1.09 7.83 7.39
CA PHE A 281 0.99 8.07 8.83
C PHE A 281 1.39 9.48 9.25
N THR A 282 2.29 10.16 8.51
CA THR A 282 2.59 11.59 8.78
C THR A 282 1.38 12.52 8.59
N GLU A 283 0.33 12.04 7.92
CA GLU A 283 -0.91 12.79 7.64
C GLU A 283 -2.17 12.13 8.20
N LEU A 284 -2.06 11.01 8.93
CA LEU A 284 -3.19 10.18 9.41
C LEU A 284 -4.26 9.94 8.33
N THR A 285 -3.79 9.61 7.12
CA THR A 285 -4.60 9.62 5.89
C THR A 285 -5.88 8.78 6.01
N ALA A 286 -7.04 9.43 5.85
CA ALA A 286 -8.35 8.81 6.03
C ALA A 286 -8.59 7.53 5.21
N SER A 287 -8.13 7.51 3.94
CA SER A 287 -8.23 6.35 3.05
C SER A 287 -7.37 5.16 3.47
N GLY A 288 -6.46 5.33 4.44
CA GLY A 288 -5.63 4.27 5.00
C GLY A 288 -6.44 3.09 5.54
N ARG A 289 -7.65 3.32 6.09
CA ARG A 289 -8.56 2.24 6.54
C ARG A 289 -8.85 1.21 5.45
N TRP A 290 -9.03 1.65 4.20
CA TRP A 290 -9.26 0.77 3.06
C TRP A 290 -7.99 -0.01 2.72
N PHE A 291 -6.89 0.72 2.53
CA PHE A 291 -5.62 0.14 2.08
C PHE A 291 -5.09 -0.92 3.06
N ILE A 292 -5.18 -0.65 4.36
CA ILE A 292 -4.76 -1.55 5.44
C ILE A 292 -5.67 -2.79 5.48
N THR A 293 -7.00 -2.60 5.53
CA THR A 293 -7.96 -3.72 5.64
C THR A 293 -7.86 -4.69 4.47
N PHE A 294 -7.82 -4.19 3.23
CA PHE A 294 -7.72 -5.04 2.04
C PHE A 294 -6.33 -5.68 1.89
N ASN A 295 -5.24 -5.01 2.31
CA ASN A 295 -3.92 -5.64 2.32
C ASN A 295 -3.87 -6.77 3.35
N TYR A 296 -4.39 -6.58 4.57
CA TYR A 296 -4.51 -7.65 5.57
C TYR A 296 -5.34 -8.84 5.07
N LEU A 297 -6.48 -8.60 4.42
CA LEU A 297 -7.31 -9.65 3.85
C LEU A 297 -6.54 -10.49 2.82
N VAL A 298 -5.88 -9.84 1.88
CA VAL A 298 -5.11 -10.52 0.82
C VAL A 298 -3.84 -11.20 1.39
N HIS A 299 -3.15 -10.58 2.36
CA HIS A 299 -1.97 -11.17 3.01
C HIS A 299 -2.33 -12.40 3.85
N THR A 300 -3.48 -12.42 4.52
CA THR A 300 -3.99 -13.62 5.22
C THR A 300 -4.06 -14.83 4.27
N VAL A 301 -4.69 -14.64 3.10
CA VAL A 301 -4.84 -15.71 2.10
C VAL A 301 -3.50 -16.06 1.43
N MET A 302 -2.68 -15.06 1.09
CA MET A 302 -1.39 -15.25 0.42
C MET A 302 -0.39 -16.00 1.31
N TYR A 303 -0.20 -15.57 2.55
CA TYR A 303 0.72 -16.21 3.48
C TYR A 303 0.20 -17.60 3.92
N GLY A 304 -1.11 -17.77 4.11
CA GLY A 304 -1.71 -19.09 4.34
C GLY A 304 -1.40 -20.07 3.20
N TYR A 305 -1.53 -19.62 1.95
CA TYR A 305 -1.13 -20.42 0.77
C TYR A 305 0.36 -20.76 0.76
N TYR A 306 1.25 -19.82 1.08
CA TYR A 306 2.70 -20.09 1.15
C TYR A 306 3.06 -21.04 2.30
N ALA A 307 2.39 -20.96 3.45
CA ALA A 307 2.54 -21.91 4.56
C ALA A 307 2.15 -23.33 4.13
N LEU A 308 0.96 -23.51 3.53
CA LEU A 308 0.50 -24.79 2.97
C LEU A 308 1.49 -25.37 1.94
N LYS A 309 2.00 -24.52 1.05
CA LYS A 309 3.00 -24.89 0.03
C LYS A 309 4.33 -25.31 0.67
N ALA A 310 4.81 -24.60 1.69
CA ALA A 310 6.03 -24.95 2.43
C ALA A 310 5.87 -26.27 3.22
N MET A 311 4.66 -26.55 3.72
CA MET A 311 4.28 -27.84 4.31
C MET A 311 4.21 -28.99 3.27
N ARG A 312 4.36 -28.73 1.96
CA ARG A 312 4.25 -29.68 0.83
C ARG A 312 2.83 -30.19 0.55
N PHE A 313 1.79 -29.48 0.97
CA PHE A 313 0.44 -29.76 0.48
C PHE A 313 0.35 -29.46 -1.03
N ARG A 314 -0.31 -30.36 -1.78
CA ARG A 314 -0.58 -30.18 -3.21
C ARG A 314 -1.76 -29.23 -3.41
N VAL A 315 -1.51 -27.93 -3.28
CA VAL A 315 -2.53 -26.90 -3.53
C VAL A 315 -2.78 -26.76 -5.05
N PRO A 316 -4.03 -26.80 -5.54
CA PRO A 316 -4.31 -26.71 -6.97
C PRO A 316 -3.97 -25.33 -7.55
N LYS A 317 -3.64 -25.31 -8.85
CA LYS A 317 -3.25 -24.08 -9.59
C LYS A 317 -4.34 -23.00 -9.56
N SER A 318 -5.61 -23.39 -9.48
CA SER A 318 -6.75 -22.48 -9.35
C SER A 318 -6.61 -21.55 -8.13
N VAL A 319 -6.22 -22.06 -6.97
CA VAL A 319 -6.03 -21.24 -5.75
C VAL A 319 -4.91 -20.21 -5.94
N ALA A 320 -3.78 -20.61 -6.53
CA ALA A 320 -2.69 -19.68 -6.84
C ALA A 320 -3.13 -18.57 -7.81
N MET A 321 -3.95 -18.91 -8.81
CA MET A 321 -4.54 -17.95 -9.74
C MET A 321 -5.54 -17.02 -9.04
N SER A 322 -6.41 -17.54 -8.17
CA SER A 322 -7.36 -16.77 -7.37
C SER A 322 -6.66 -15.76 -6.46
N ILE A 323 -5.53 -16.11 -5.86
CA ILE A 323 -4.72 -15.17 -5.05
C ILE A 323 -4.19 -14.02 -5.91
N THR A 324 -3.69 -14.30 -7.12
CA THR A 324 -3.23 -13.23 -8.02
C THR A 324 -4.40 -12.36 -8.49
N ILE A 325 -5.60 -12.92 -8.68
CA ILE A 325 -6.82 -12.16 -8.99
C ILE A 325 -7.21 -11.26 -7.80
N LEU A 326 -7.18 -11.76 -6.57
CA LEU A 326 -7.44 -10.97 -5.36
C LEU A 326 -6.43 -9.81 -5.20
N GLN A 327 -5.15 -10.05 -5.50
CA GLN A 327 -4.12 -9.00 -5.52
C GLN A 327 -4.40 -7.93 -6.59
N VAL A 328 -4.83 -8.31 -7.80
CA VAL A 328 -5.22 -7.35 -8.84
C VAL A 328 -6.47 -6.56 -8.45
N LEU A 329 -7.48 -7.22 -7.87
CA LEU A 329 -8.70 -6.57 -7.36
C LEU A 329 -8.39 -5.57 -6.24
N GLN A 330 -7.47 -5.90 -5.32
CA GLN A 330 -6.97 -4.96 -4.31
C GLN A 330 -6.37 -3.69 -4.93
N MET A 331 -5.64 -3.81 -6.05
CA MET A 331 -5.11 -2.62 -6.74
C MET A 331 -6.23 -1.77 -7.38
N ILE A 332 -7.25 -2.41 -7.95
CA ILE A 332 -8.42 -1.72 -8.52
C ILE A 332 -9.19 -0.98 -7.42
N VAL A 333 -9.40 -1.59 -6.25
CA VAL A 333 -10.00 -0.93 -5.08
C VAL A 333 -9.13 0.24 -4.61
N GLY A 334 -7.81 0.08 -4.59
CA GLY A 334 -6.86 1.16 -4.26
C GLY A 334 -6.97 2.37 -5.19
N ILE A 335 -7.09 2.12 -6.50
CA ILE A 335 -7.31 3.17 -7.52
C ILE A 335 -8.69 3.82 -7.33
N TYR A 336 -9.75 3.04 -7.10
CA TYR A 336 -11.10 3.54 -6.89
C TYR A 336 -11.22 4.45 -5.66
N VAL A 337 -10.60 4.08 -4.53
CA VAL A 337 -10.58 4.87 -3.30
C VAL A 337 -9.85 6.20 -3.52
N ASN A 338 -8.71 6.18 -4.20
CA ASN A 338 -7.98 7.41 -4.57
C ASN A 338 -8.79 8.33 -5.50
N ALA A 339 -9.41 7.76 -6.54
CA ALA A 339 -10.26 8.53 -7.46
C ALA A 339 -11.47 9.15 -6.73
N SER A 340 -12.06 8.41 -5.78
CA SER A 340 -13.16 8.90 -4.94
C SER A 340 -12.72 10.06 -4.04
N ALA A 341 -11.56 9.92 -3.37
CA ALA A 341 -11.00 10.98 -2.52
C ALA A 341 -10.70 12.26 -3.34
N TYR A 342 -10.13 12.10 -4.54
CA TYR A 342 -9.88 13.19 -5.45
C TYR A 342 -11.17 13.87 -5.92
N ALA A 343 -12.21 13.09 -6.26
CA ALA A 343 -13.51 13.61 -6.70
C ALA A 343 -14.20 14.44 -5.59
N PHE A 344 -14.25 13.93 -4.36
CA PHE A 344 -14.81 14.64 -3.21
C PHE A 344 -14.06 15.95 -2.93
N LYS A 345 -12.72 15.92 -2.97
CA LYS A 345 -11.90 17.12 -2.76
C LYS A 345 -12.03 18.15 -3.89
N ARG A 346 -12.24 17.69 -5.13
CA ARG A 346 -12.55 18.54 -6.29
C ARG A 346 -13.94 19.18 -6.23
N GLN A 347 -14.88 18.59 -5.48
CA GLN A 347 -16.21 19.15 -5.20
C GLN A 347 -16.18 20.18 -4.05
N GLY A 348 -15.00 20.50 -3.49
CA GLY A 348 -14.85 21.45 -2.39
C GLY A 348 -15.12 20.84 -1.00
N MET A 349 -15.42 19.55 -0.90
CA MET A 349 -15.66 18.91 0.40
C MET A 349 -14.34 18.66 1.15
N PRO A 350 -14.32 18.84 2.49
CA PRO A 350 -13.11 18.64 3.28
C PRO A 350 -12.68 17.16 3.25
N CYS A 351 -11.38 16.90 3.10
CA CYS A 351 -10.85 15.54 2.98
C CYS A 351 -9.47 15.45 3.62
N SER A 352 -9.32 14.58 4.63
CA SER A 352 -8.07 14.34 5.38
C SER A 352 -7.08 13.45 4.59
N VAL A 353 -6.86 13.85 3.35
CA VAL A 353 -5.93 13.25 2.39
C VAL A 353 -5.32 14.41 1.58
N SER A 354 -4.00 14.59 1.64
CA SER A 354 -3.33 15.63 0.85
C SER A 354 -3.32 15.27 -0.65
N TYR A 355 -3.15 16.26 -1.53
CA TYR A 355 -3.00 15.97 -2.96
C TYR A 355 -1.69 15.20 -3.24
N ASP A 356 -0.64 15.44 -2.46
CA ASP A 356 0.62 14.71 -2.59
C ASP A 356 0.48 13.23 -2.17
N ASN A 357 -0.29 12.95 -1.11
CA ASN A 357 -0.63 11.56 -0.75
C ASN A 357 -1.49 10.88 -1.82
N MET A 358 -2.53 11.54 -2.33
CA MET A 358 -3.33 11.01 -3.46
C MET A 358 -2.43 10.66 -4.66
N ASN A 359 -1.53 11.57 -5.04
CA ASN A 359 -0.62 11.37 -6.16
C ASN A 359 0.36 10.19 -5.90
N ALA A 360 0.96 10.12 -4.71
CA ALA A 360 1.87 9.04 -4.34
C ALA A 360 1.16 7.67 -4.29
N SER A 361 -0.04 7.62 -3.70
CA SER A 361 -0.89 6.44 -3.59
C SER A 361 -1.33 5.96 -4.98
N PHE A 362 -1.85 6.87 -5.81
CA PHE A 362 -2.31 6.57 -7.16
C PHE A 362 -1.17 6.05 -8.04
N ALA A 363 0.03 6.65 -7.95
CA ALA A 363 1.21 6.18 -8.67
C ALA A 363 1.65 4.77 -8.22
N MET A 364 1.66 4.50 -6.90
CA MET A 364 1.98 3.18 -6.34
C MET A 364 0.97 2.12 -6.76
N TYR A 365 -0.32 2.36 -6.57
CA TYR A 365 -1.38 1.39 -6.93
C TYR A 365 -1.43 1.13 -8.44
N SER A 366 -1.21 2.16 -9.27
CA SER A 366 -1.14 2.01 -10.72
C SER A 366 0.09 1.21 -11.17
N SER A 367 1.27 1.43 -10.57
CA SER A 367 2.46 0.66 -10.91
C SER A 367 2.31 -0.81 -10.51
N TYR A 368 1.75 -1.08 -9.32
CA TYR A 368 1.45 -2.44 -8.86
C TYR A 368 0.43 -3.14 -9.77
N PHE A 369 -0.66 -2.47 -10.14
CA PHE A 369 -1.68 -3.02 -11.06
C PHE A 369 -1.04 -3.51 -12.37
N LEU A 370 -0.24 -2.67 -13.02
CA LEU A 370 0.45 -3.03 -14.27
C LEU A 370 1.46 -4.18 -14.08
N LEU A 371 2.21 -4.18 -12.98
CA LEU A 371 3.17 -5.24 -12.69
C LEU A 371 2.49 -6.59 -12.39
N PHE A 372 1.39 -6.60 -11.64
CA PHE A 372 0.60 -7.80 -11.35
C PHE A 372 -0.14 -8.33 -12.57
N LEU A 373 -0.67 -7.45 -13.45
CA LEU A 373 -1.21 -7.88 -14.75
C LEU A 373 -0.14 -8.54 -15.64
N ASN A 374 1.03 -7.91 -15.76
CA ASN A 374 2.15 -8.49 -16.51
C ASN A 374 2.65 -9.81 -15.88
N PHE A 375 2.64 -9.94 -14.56
CA PHE A 375 2.91 -11.21 -13.87
C PHE A 375 1.85 -12.26 -14.20
N PHE A 376 0.56 -11.93 -14.06
CA PHE A 376 -0.57 -12.83 -14.33
C PHE A 376 -0.54 -13.34 -15.78
N TYR A 377 -0.38 -12.43 -16.74
CA TYR A 377 -0.27 -12.75 -18.17
C TYR A 377 0.86 -13.76 -18.43
N ARG A 378 2.06 -13.50 -17.90
CA ARG A 378 3.23 -14.40 -18.08
C ARG A 378 3.11 -15.73 -17.35
N ALA A 379 2.56 -15.74 -16.14
CA ALA A 379 2.47 -16.94 -15.29
C ALA A 379 1.32 -17.89 -15.69
N TYR A 380 0.22 -17.33 -16.21
CA TYR A 380 -1.02 -18.08 -16.42
C TYR A 380 -1.50 -18.16 -17.88
N LEU A 381 -1.31 -17.10 -18.67
CA LEU A 381 -1.87 -17.00 -20.04
C LEU A 381 -0.84 -17.34 -21.13
N CYS A 382 0.44 -16.98 -20.97
CA CYS A 382 1.51 -17.38 -21.88
C CYS A 382 1.80 -18.89 -21.81
N LYS A 383 1.19 -19.69 -22.70
CA LYS A 383 1.43 -21.15 -22.78
C LYS A 383 2.79 -21.56 -23.38
N GLY A 384 3.51 -20.67 -24.07
CA GLY A 384 4.58 -21.06 -25.01
C GLY A 384 6.05 -20.83 -24.64
N ASN A 385 6.43 -20.45 -23.40
CA ASN A 385 7.85 -20.19 -23.09
C ASN A 385 8.23 -20.26 -21.59
N LYS A 386 7.82 -21.32 -20.88
CA LYS A 386 8.26 -21.54 -19.48
C LYS A 386 9.79 -21.58 -19.36
N ASP A 387 10.45 -22.21 -20.34
CA ASP A 387 11.89 -22.45 -20.31
C ASP A 387 12.71 -21.20 -20.67
N LYS A 388 12.23 -20.37 -21.60
CA LYS A 388 12.93 -19.12 -22.00
C LYS A 388 12.81 -17.98 -20.98
N TRP A 389 11.84 -17.98 -20.06
CA TRP A 389 11.79 -16.98 -18.99
C TRP A 389 12.78 -17.32 -17.86
N ALA A 390 12.83 -18.58 -17.44
CA ALA A 390 13.83 -19.06 -16.49
C ALA A 390 15.25 -18.87 -17.05
N SER A 391 15.49 -19.22 -18.32
CA SER A 391 16.80 -19.04 -18.94
C SER A 391 17.17 -17.58 -19.17
N ARG A 392 16.23 -16.67 -19.51
CA ARG A 392 16.55 -15.23 -19.66
C ARG A 392 17.01 -14.60 -18.36
N ASN A 393 16.37 -14.89 -17.23
CA ASN A 393 16.80 -14.35 -15.94
C ASN A 393 18.20 -14.88 -15.56
N ASN A 394 18.44 -16.18 -15.72
CA ASN A 394 19.75 -16.80 -15.43
C ASN A 394 20.85 -16.35 -16.41
N ALA A 395 20.53 -16.10 -17.68
CA ALA A 395 21.50 -15.68 -18.70
C ALA A 395 21.88 -14.20 -18.61
N THR A 396 20.96 -13.32 -18.23
CA THR A 396 21.28 -11.92 -17.91
C THR A 396 22.19 -11.83 -16.67
N GLU A 397 21.96 -12.70 -15.69
CA GLU A 397 22.75 -12.80 -14.46
C GLU A 397 24.16 -13.37 -14.71
N SER A 398 24.26 -14.46 -15.48
CA SER A 398 25.55 -15.05 -15.87
C SER A 398 26.42 -14.05 -16.67
N LYS A 399 25.84 -13.31 -17.63
CA LYS A 399 26.56 -12.28 -18.38
C LYS A 399 27.04 -11.11 -17.51
N ALA A 400 26.28 -10.71 -16.48
CA ALA A 400 26.74 -9.70 -15.53
C ALA A 400 27.94 -10.17 -14.72
N ILE A 401 27.93 -11.43 -14.26
CA ILE A 401 29.03 -12.04 -13.50
C ILE A 401 30.29 -12.21 -14.38
N THR A 402 30.15 -12.69 -15.61
CA THR A 402 31.30 -12.82 -16.54
C THR A 402 31.88 -11.45 -16.93
N SER A 403 31.05 -10.40 -17.02
CA SER A 403 31.55 -9.04 -17.28
C SER A 403 32.34 -8.46 -16.10
N SER A 404 32.01 -8.84 -14.86
CA SER A 404 32.74 -8.39 -13.67
C SER A 404 34.11 -9.07 -13.49
N LYS A 405 34.30 -10.28 -14.05
CA LYS A 405 35.56 -11.05 -13.98
C LYS A 405 36.56 -10.73 -15.10
N LYS A 406 36.32 -9.69 -15.90
CA LYS A 406 37.18 -9.28 -17.03
C LYS A 406 37.80 -7.88 -16.83
N VAL A 407 37.72 -7.34 -15.62
CA VAL A 407 38.19 -6.00 -15.25
C VAL A 407 39.23 -6.04 -14.12
N ASP A 408 39.50 -7.24 -13.59
CA ASP A 408 40.59 -7.55 -12.63
C ASP A 408 41.73 -8.27 -13.37
#